data_AF-A0A8T6SEM9-F1
#
_entry.id   AF-A0A8T6SEM9-F1
#
_cell.length_a   1.000
_cell.length_b   1.000
_cell.length_c   1.000
_cell.angle_alpha   90.00
_cell.angle_beta   90.00
_cell.angle_gamma   90.00
#
_symmetry.space_group_name_H-M   'P 1'
#
loop_
_entity.id
_entity.type
_entity.pdbx_description
1 polymer ?
#
loop_
_entity_poly.entity_id
_entity_poly.type
_entity_poly.pdbx_seq_one_letter_code
_entity_poly.pdbx_strand_id
1 'polypeptide(L)'
;MNPLASEGNHHRQPWYQCACCPPNIARFLASLERYVYWVEDRKIFVNLFIGGEAQTALAGNKIKLKQQTEYPWKEQTKINVSVQEFSQFTIAIRIPQWCEDDVTLQINKTPIKLESKMEGGYAELTRRWEDGGLIEMEVPMNIKHIRAHPKVKANVGRGCLKRGLIVYCLEDVDNVAPQITLFFLKKSH
;
A
#
# COMPACT_ATOMS: atom_id res chain seq x y z
N MET A 1 -17.23 0.84 17.02
CA MET A 1 -15.95 0.33 17.55
C MET A 1 -15.36 -0.66 16.55
N ASN A 2 -14.04 -0.72 16.42
CA ASN A 2 -13.30 -1.70 15.62
C ASN A 2 -12.41 -2.53 16.55
N PRO A 3 -12.95 -3.52 17.29
CA PRO A 3 -12.18 -4.31 18.25
C PRO A 3 -11.21 -5.27 17.54
N LEU A 4 -10.16 -5.69 18.26
CA LEU A 4 -9.15 -6.66 17.78
C LEU A 4 -9.52 -8.13 18.12
N ALA A 5 -10.62 -8.33 18.85
CA ALA A 5 -11.18 -9.62 19.23
C ALA A 5 -12.69 -9.47 19.46
N SER A 6 -13.46 -10.55 19.29
CA SER A 6 -14.91 -10.56 19.46
C SER A 6 -15.35 -11.89 20.08
N GLU A 7 -16.37 -11.85 20.93
CA GLU A 7 -17.07 -13.03 21.48
C GLU A 7 -18.32 -13.39 20.65
N GLY A 8 -18.47 -12.79 19.46
CA GLY A 8 -19.59 -13.02 18.54
C GLY A 8 -20.79 -12.10 18.72
N ASN A 9 -20.75 -11.19 19.70
CA ASN A 9 -21.83 -10.24 20.01
C ASN A 9 -21.66 -8.86 19.35
N HIS A 10 -20.58 -8.63 18.59
CA HIS A 10 -20.29 -7.33 17.97
C HIS A 10 -20.37 -7.40 16.45
N HIS A 11 -21.38 -6.73 15.88
CA HIS A 11 -21.64 -6.70 14.43
C HIS A 11 -21.79 -5.27 13.93
N ARG A 12 -21.43 -5.03 12.65
CA ARG A 12 -21.66 -3.75 11.99
C ARG A 12 -23.16 -3.45 11.98
N GLN A 13 -23.51 -2.21 12.30
CA GLN A 13 -24.87 -1.70 12.14
C GLN A 13 -24.91 -0.78 10.92
N PRO A 14 -26.02 -0.74 10.18
CA PRO A 14 -26.16 0.16 9.03
C PRO A 14 -26.10 1.63 9.47
N TRP A 15 -26.58 1.93 10.69
CA TRP A 15 -26.59 3.28 11.24
C TRP A 15 -26.53 3.26 12.77
N TYR A 16 -26.20 4.41 13.35
CA TYR A 16 -26.13 4.62 14.79
C TYR A 16 -26.85 5.93 15.15
N GLN A 17 -27.44 6.02 16.34
CA GLN A 17 -28.06 7.26 16.82
C GLN A 17 -27.05 8.43 16.85
N CYS A 18 -25.81 8.16 17.29
CA CYS A 18 -24.68 9.06 17.11
C CYS A 18 -23.89 8.64 15.86
N ALA A 19 -24.24 9.23 14.71
CA ALA A 19 -23.73 8.83 13.40
C ALA A 19 -22.44 9.59 12.99
N CYS A 20 -21.45 9.69 13.87
CA CYS A 20 -20.19 10.33 13.51
C CYS A 20 -19.36 9.48 12.51
N CYS A 21 -19.47 8.15 12.56
CA CYS A 21 -18.69 7.23 11.72
C CYS A 21 -19.21 7.09 10.29
N PRO A 22 -20.50 6.77 10.03
CA PRO A 22 -20.91 6.38 8.67
C PRO A 22 -20.73 7.49 7.63
N PRO A 23 -21.16 8.75 7.85
CA PRO A 23 -20.85 9.87 6.96
C PRO A 23 -19.35 10.15 6.82
N ASN A 24 -18.54 9.91 7.86
CA ASN A 24 -17.10 10.11 7.79
C ASN A 24 -16.42 9.08 6.88
N ILE A 25 -16.83 7.81 6.95
CA ILE A 25 -16.34 6.77 6.04
C ILE A 25 -16.70 7.11 4.60
N ALA A 26 -17.96 7.51 4.35
CA ALA A 26 -18.41 7.88 3.01
C ALA A 26 -17.58 9.04 2.43
N ARG A 27 -17.39 10.14 3.18
CA ARG A 27 -16.60 11.28 2.71
C ARG A 27 -15.13 10.91 2.48
N PHE A 28 -14.57 10.06 3.34
CA PHE A 28 -13.17 9.63 3.22
C PHE A 28 -12.96 8.81 1.94
N LEU A 29 -13.80 7.79 1.71
CA LEU A 29 -13.72 6.97 0.50
C LEU A 29 -13.92 7.79 -0.78
N ALA A 30 -14.83 8.77 -0.75
CA ALA A 30 -15.04 9.70 -1.86
C ALA A 30 -13.88 10.68 -2.11
N SER A 31 -12.86 10.69 -1.24
CA SER A 31 -11.66 11.54 -1.36
C SER A 31 -10.37 10.74 -1.45
N LEU A 32 -10.44 9.41 -1.49
CA LEU A 32 -9.29 8.51 -1.44
C LEU A 32 -8.29 8.78 -2.58
N GLU A 33 -8.80 9.17 -3.75
CA GLU A 33 -8.01 9.48 -4.94
C GLU A 33 -6.97 10.59 -4.69
N ARG A 34 -7.28 11.52 -3.78
CA ARG A 34 -6.40 12.65 -3.44
C ARG A 34 -5.16 12.23 -2.67
N TYR A 35 -5.15 11.04 -2.11
CA TYR A 35 -4.03 10.49 -1.35
C TYR A 35 -3.10 9.62 -2.22
N VAL A 36 -3.50 9.31 -3.46
CA VAL A 36 -2.73 8.43 -4.34
C VAL A 36 -1.47 9.12 -4.85
N TYR A 37 -1.61 10.38 -5.27
CA TYR A 37 -0.52 11.17 -5.82
C TYR A 37 -0.42 12.53 -5.15
N TRP A 38 0.79 13.09 -5.17
CA TRP A 38 1.02 14.48 -4.81
C TRP A 38 2.02 15.08 -5.80
N VAL A 39 1.94 16.40 -6.02
CA VAL A 39 2.80 17.11 -6.96
C VAL A 39 3.40 18.30 -6.24
N GLU A 40 4.72 18.41 -6.32
CA GLU A 40 5.49 19.53 -5.79
C GLU A 40 6.64 19.83 -6.75
N ASP A 41 6.88 21.11 -7.04
CA ASP A 41 7.89 21.57 -7.99
C ASP A 41 7.85 20.85 -9.36
N ARG A 42 8.85 20.01 -9.64
CA ARG A 42 8.95 19.14 -10.83
C ARG A 42 8.97 17.67 -10.43
N LYS A 43 8.26 17.31 -9.36
CA LYS A 43 8.17 15.96 -8.81
C LYS A 43 6.72 15.51 -8.72
N ILE A 44 6.45 14.28 -9.15
CA ILE A 44 5.20 13.58 -8.92
C ILE A 44 5.47 12.46 -7.93
N PHE A 45 4.86 12.52 -6.76
CA PHE A 45 4.91 11.49 -5.74
C PHE A 45 3.81 10.46 -5.99
N VAL A 46 4.18 9.18 -5.98
CA VAL A 46 3.27 8.03 -6.02
C VAL A 46 3.25 7.41 -4.62
N ASN A 47 2.17 7.69 -3.87
CA ASN A 47 2.04 7.32 -2.46
C ASN A 47 1.30 6.00 -2.28
N LEU A 48 0.19 5.81 -2.99
CA LEU A 48 -0.63 4.61 -2.90
C LEU A 48 -0.61 3.85 -4.22
N PHE A 49 -0.51 2.53 -4.12
CA PHE A 49 -0.58 1.62 -5.27
C PHE A 49 -2.03 1.20 -5.46
N ILE A 50 -2.76 2.02 -6.22
CA ILE A 50 -4.18 1.81 -6.53
C ILE A 50 -4.33 1.90 -8.04
N GLY A 51 -4.96 0.89 -8.63
CA GLY A 51 -5.22 0.87 -10.07
C GLY A 51 -6.09 2.06 -10.50
N GLY A 52 -5.69 2.76 -11.54
CA GLY A 52 -6.37 3.97 -12.00
C GLY A 52 -5.52 4.85 -12.89
N GLU A 53 -6.11 5.97 -13.33
CA GLU A 53 -5.45 6.96 -14.18
C GLU A 53 -5.45 8.32 -13.48
N ALA A 54 -4.35 9.05 -13.60
CA ALA A 54 -4.22 10.42 -13.13
C ALA A 54 -3.60 11.28 -14.22
N GLN A 55 -3.94 12.57 -14.20
CA GLN A 55 -3.41 13.54 -15.15
C GLN A 55 -3.04 14.82 -14.39
N THR A 56 -1.90 15.40 -14.72
CA THR A 56 -1.47 16.70 -14.18
C THR A 56 -0.74 17.52 -15.24
N ALA A 57 -0.57 18.81 -14.98
CA ALA A 57 0.33 19.66 -15.74
C ALA A 57 1.60 19.89 -14.91
N LEU A 58 2.76 19.61 -15.48
CA LEU A 58 4.06 19.79 -14.82
C LEU A 58 5.08 20.27 -15.85
N ALA A 59 5.88 21.27 -15.48
CA ALA A 59 6.89 21.84 -16.37
C ALA A 59 6.35 22.25 -17.77
N GLY A 60 5.12 22.77 -17.82
CA GLY A 60 4.47 23.20 -19.06
C GLY A 60 3.90 22.06 -19.92
N ASN A 61 3.92 20.82 -19.44
CA ASN A 61 3.53 19.64 -20.19
C ASN A 61 2.40 18.87 -19.49
N LYS A 62 1.50 18.28 -20.26
CA LYS A 62 0.44 17.41 -19.74
C LYS A 62 0.99 15.99 -19.56
N ILE A 63 0.99 15.53 -18.33
CA ILE A 63 1.47 14.20 -17.93
C ILE A 63 0.27 13.35 -17.53
N LYS A 64 0.23 12.12 -18.03
CA LYS A 64 -0.73 11.10 -17.63
C LYS A 64 0.01 9.90 -17.04
N LEU A 65 -0.45 9.45 -15.87
CA LEU A 65 0.01 8.22 -15.22
C LEU A 65 -1.12 7.21 -15.20
N LYS A 66 -0.84 5.97 -15.59
CA LYS A 66 -1.78 4.85 -15.49
C LYS A 66 -1.18 3.74 -14.66
N GLN A 67 -1.72 3.53 -13.47
CA GLN A 67 -1.37 2.43 -12.58
C GLN A 67 -2.22 1.19 -12.89
N GLN A 68 -1.55 0.05 -13.05
CA GLN A 68 -2.16 -1.27 -13.20
C GLN A 68 -1.58 -2.18 -12.14
N THR A 69 -2.43 -2.61 -11.20
CA THR A 69 -2.01 -3.45 -10.09
C THR A 69 -3.21 -4.16 -9.47
N GLU A 70 -2.95 -5.32 -8.87
CA GLU A 70 -3.87 -6.01 -7.95
C GLU A 70 -3.44 -5.83 -6.49
N TYR A 71 -2.62 -4.81 -6.19
CA TYR A 71 -2.27 -4.43 -4.83
C TYR A 71 -3.55 -4.16 -4.01
N PRO A 72 -3.65 -4.63 -2.76
CA PRO A 72 -2.59 -5.24 -1.94
C PRO A 72 -2.52 -6.78 -2.00
N TRP A 73 -3.14 -7.42 -3.00
CA TRP A 73 -3.19 -8.88 -3.12
C TRP A 73 -2.01 -9.45 -3.91
N LYS A 74 -1.54 -8.73 -4.93
CA LYS A 74 -0.35 -9.07 -5.71
C LYS A 74 0.77 -8.05 -5.49
N GLU A 75 1.98 -8.50 -5.76
CA GLU A 75 3.23 -7.80 -5.47
C GLU A 75 3.61 -6.80 -6.57
N GLN A 76 3.08 -7.00 -7.77
CA GLN A 76 3.44 -6.22 -8.96
C GLN A 76 2.56 -4.97 -9.13
N THR A 77 3.20 -3.86 -9.45
CA THR A 77 2.58 -2.61 -9.90
C THR A 77 3.25 -2.13 -11.19
N LYS A 78 2.45 -1.80 -12.21
CA LYS A 78 2.93 -1.16 -13.44
C LYS A 78 2.40 0.26 -13.52
N ILE A 79 3.26 1.21 -13.89
CA ILE A 79 2.91 2.61 -14.07
C ILE A 79 3.33 3.01 -15.49
N ASN A 80 2.34 3.23 -16.35
CA ASN A 80 2.58 3.81 -17.67
C ASN A 80 2.61 5.33 -17.54
N VAL A 81 3.63 5.94 -18.15
CA VAL A 81 3.89 7.37 -18.17
C VAL A 81 3.68 7.85 -19.60
N SER A 82 2.72 8.75 -19.78
CA SER A 82 2.46 9.42 -21.04
C SER A 82 2.70 10.91 -20.89
N VAL A 83 3.38 11.50 -21.87
CA VAL A 83 3.72 12.92 -21.93
C VAL A 83 3.45 13.42 -23.34
N GLN A 84 3.02 14.68 -23.51
CA GLN A 84 2.81 15.24 -24.86
C GLN A 84 4.14 15.57 -25.53
N GLU A 85 5.09 16.11 -24.75
CA GLU A 85 6.43 16.45 -25.21
C GLU A 85 7.51 15.81 -24.31
N PHE A 86 8.73 15.71 -24.81
CA PHE A 86 9.87 15.24 -24.02
C PHE A 86 10.13 16.23 -22.88
N SER A 87 10.05 15.77 -21.63
CA SER A 87 10.18 16.64 -20.47
C SER A 87 10.96 16.00 -19.33
N GLN A 88 11.80 16.80 -18.67
CA GLN A 88 12.53 16.37 -17.49
C GLN A 88 11.71 16.64 -16.23
N PHE A 89 11.46 15.60 -15.46
CA PHE A 89 10.82 15.67 -14.14
C PHE A 89 11.13 14.40 -13.35
N THR A 90 10.74 14.39 -12.08
CA THR A 90 10.95 13.27 -11.16
C THR A 90 9.64 12.54 -10.95
N ILE A 91 9.66 11.21 -11.02
CA ILE A 91 8.61 10.37 -10.44
C ILE A 91 9.20 9.76 -9.17
N ALA A 92 8.68 10.15 -8.01
CA ALA A 92 9.10 9.66 -6.71
C ALA A 92 8.14 8.56 -6.25
N ILE A 93 8.60 7.31 -6.21
CA ILE A 93 7.75 6.15 -5.89
C ILE A 93 8.02 5.73 -4.45
N ARG A 94 6.99 5.67 -3.60
CA ARG A 94 7.15 5.28 -2.20
C ARG A 94 7.65 3.85 -2.10
N ILE A 95 8.75 3.62 -1.39
CA ILE A 95 9.21 2.28 -1.06
C ILE A 95 8.61 1.89 0.31
N PRO A 96 7.73 0.87 0.38
CA PRO A 96 7.04 0.57 1.63
C PRO A 96 8.00 0.05 2.71
N GLN A 97 8.13 0.78 3.82
CA GLN A 97 9.02 0.42 4.93
C GLN A 97 8.73 -0.95 5.56
N TRP A 98 7.51 -1.49 5.39
CA TRP A 98 7.19 -2.82 5.90
C TRP A 98 7.85 -3.95 5.11
N CYS A 99 8.33 -3.68 3.89
CA CYS A 99 9.02 -4.65 3.05
C CYS A 99 10.49 -4.72 3.50
N GLU A 100 10.84 -5.82 4.16
CA GLU A 100 12.22 -6.11 4.59
C GLU A 100 13.02 -6.83 3.50
N ASP A 101 12.31 -7.43 2.55
CA ASP A 101 12.89 -8.12 1.39
C ASP A 101 13.16 -7.12 0.26
N ASP A 102 13.99 -7.52 -0.71
CA ASP A 102 14.41 -6.63 -1.80
C ASP A 102 13.24 -6.24 -2.72
N VAL A 103 12.92 -4.95 -2.75
CA VAL A 103 12.00 -4.38 -3.73
C VAL A 103 12.70 -4.27 -5.08
N THR A 104 12.06 -4.74 -6.14
CA THR A 104 12.59 -4.57 -7.50
C THR A 104 11.90 -3.41 -8.21
N LEU A 105 12.68 -2.65 -8.98
CA LEU A 105 12.19 -1.52 -9.76
C LEU A 105 12.91 -1.49 -11.11
N GLN A 106 12.15 -1.32 -12.18
CA GLN A 106 12.70 -1.21 -13.53
C GLN A 106 11.95 -0.16 -14.35
N ILE A 107 12.66 0.46 -15.29
CA ILE A 107 12.07 1.35 -16.29
C ILE A 107 12.36 0.79 -17.67
N ASN A 108 11.34 0.55 -18.48
CA ASN A 108 11.45 -0.04 -19.82
C ASN A 108 12.35 -1.30 -19.81
N LYS A 109 12.09 -2.22 -18.87
CA LYS A 109 12.86 -3.46 -18.64
C LYS A 109 14.32 -3.26 -18.20
N THR A 110 14.75 -2.03 -17.91
CA THR A 110 16.09 -1.75 -17.37
C THR A 110 16.01 -1.65 -15.85
N PRO A 111 16.68 -2.56 -15.11
CA PRO A 111 16.68 -2.52 -13.65
C PRO A 111 17.27 -1.23 -13.08
N ILE A 112 16.67 -0.72 -11.99
CA ILE A 112 17.13 0.45 -11.24
C ILE A 112 17.67 -0.01 -9.88
N LYS A 113 18.89 0.42 -9.55
CA LYS A 113 19.47 0.21 -8.22
C LYS A 113 18.86 1.20 -7.22
N LEU A 114 17.99 0.70 -6.34
CA LEU A 114 17.22 1.52 -5.41
C LEU A 114 18.11 2.34 -4.47
N GLU A 115 19.21 1.77 -3.97
CA GLU A 115 20.09 2.38 -2.97
C GLU A 115 20.64 3.73 -3.47
N SER A 116 20.84 3.86 -4.78
CA SER A 116 21.33 5.08 -5.42
C SER A 116 20.25 6.14 -5.68
N LYS A 117 18.99 5.81 -5.40
CA LYS A 117 17.79 6.61 -5.74
C LYS A 117 16.90 6.92 -4.55
N MET A 118 17.23 6.42 -3.35
CA MET A 118 16.43 6.63 -2.15
C MET A 118 16.57 8.04 -1.60
N GLU A 119 15.46 8.73 -1.42
CA GLU A 119 15.35 10.01 -0.69
C GLU A 119 14.03 10.00 0.08
N GLY A 120 14.07 10.23 1.41
CA GLY A 120 12.86 10.34 2.23
C GLY A 120 11.87 9.15 2.18
N GLY A 121 12.33 7.94 1.87
CA GLY A 121 11.48 6.76 1.69
C GLY A 121 10.87 6.60 0.30
N TYR A 122 11.32 7.38 -0.68
CA TYR A 122 10.94 7.30 -2.09
C TYR A 122 12.14 6.94 -2.97
N ALA A 123 11.89 6.17 -4.02
CA ALA A 123 12.82 6.04 -5.14
C ALA A 123 12.57 7.20 -6.12
N GLU A 124 13.52 8.14 -6.20
CA GLU A 124 13.42 9.30 -7.09
C GLU A 124 13.94 9.00 -8.50
N LEU A 125 13.02 8.93 -9.46
CA LEU A 125 13.32 8.64 -10.86
C LEU A 125 13.38 9.94 -11.68
N THR A 126 14.45 10.71 -11.47
CA THR A 126 14.71 11.94 -12.23
C THR A 126 15.29 11.62 -13.59
N ARG A 127 14.53 11.89 -14.65
CA ARG A 127 14.98 11.70 -16.04
C ARG A 127 14.17 12.55 -17.01
N ARG A 128 14.59 12.53 -18.28
CA ARG A 128 13.71 12.90 -19.40
C ARG A 128 12.75 11.74 -19.64
N TRP A 129 11.48 12.02 -19.50
CA TRP A 129 10.40 11.09 -19.79
C TRP A 129 9.90 11.33 -21.22
N GLU A 130 9.58 10.22 -21.88
CA GLU A 130 9.07 10.14 -23.24
C GLU A 130 7.72 9.43 -23.18
N ASP A 131 6.89 9.60 -24.21
CA ASP A 131 5.61 8.91 -24.26
C ASP A 131 5.81 7.39 -24.31
N GLY A 132 4.96 6.66 -23.59
CA GLY A 132 5.05 5.20 -23.47
C GLY A 132 6.11 4.70 -22.48
N GLY A 133 6.64 5.58 -21.60
CA GLY A 133 7.50 5.16 -20.50
C GLY A 133 6.79 4.17 -19.58
N LEU A 134 7.44 3.05 -19.27
CA LEU A 134 6.89 2.02 -18.40
C LEU A 134 7.77 1.84 -17.16
N ILE A 135 7.17 2.00 -15.99
CA ILE A 135 7.77 1.67 -14.70
C ILE A 135 7.12 0.39 -14.19
N GLU A 136 7.92 -0.58 -13.79
CA GLU A 136 7.44 -1.81 -13.15
C GLU A 136 8.14 -1.96 -11.80
N MET A 137 7.34 -2.20 -10.77
CA MET A 137 7.80 -2.39 -9.40
C MET A 137 7.21 -3.68 -8.85
N GLU A 138 8.02 -4.45 -8.13
CA GLU A 138 7.59 -5.62 -7.38
C GLU A 138 7.98 -5.44 -5.92
N VAL A 139 6.99 -5.49 -5.03
CA VAL A 139 7.17 -5.39 -3.59
C VAL A 139 6.83 -6.75 -2.99
N PRO A 140 7.83 -7.56 -2.58
CA PRO A 140 7.58 -8.87 -2.00
C PRO A 140 6.59 -8.82 -0.84
N MET A 141 5.63 -9.74 -0.79
CA MET A 141 4.60 -9.82 0.25
C MET A 141 4.61 -11.20 0.88
N ASN A 142 5.73 -11.53 1.53
CA ASN A 142 5.84 -12.71 2.36
C ASN A 142 4.93 -12.61 3.59
N ILE A 143 4.42 -13.75 4.06
CA ILE A 143 3.69 -13.82 5.32
C ILE A 143 4.68 -13.58 6.46
N LYS A 144 4.36 -12.63 7.33
CA LYS A 144 5.18 -12.25 8.48
C LYS A 144 4.42 -12.51 9.78
N HIS A 145 5.14 -13.03 10.78
CA HIS A 145 4.66 -13.15 12.15
C HIS A 145 5.11 -11.92 12.94
N ILE A 146 4.17 -11.05 13.30
CA ILE A 146 4.46 -9.82 14.02
C ILE A 146 4.24 -10.05 15.52
N ARG A 147 5.22 -9.61 16.32
CA ARG A 147 5.12 -9.58 17.78
C ARG A 147 5.15 -8.14 18.26
N ALA A 148 4.33 -7.84 19.26
CA ALA A 148 4.38 -6.56 19.93
C ALA A 148 5.62 -6.46 20.84
N HIS A 149 6.02 -5.23 21.13
CA HIS A 149 7.04 -4.97 22.15
C HIS A 149 6.63 -5.61 23.50
N PRO A 150 7.54 -6.21 24.29
CA PRO A 150 7.21 -6.94 25.52
C PRO A 150 6.43 -6.15 26.59
N LYS A 151 6.52 -4.82 26.55
CA LYS A 151 5.76 -3.93 27.45
C LYS A 151 4.26 -3.88 27.14
N VAL A 152 3.81 -4.35 25.97
CA VAL A 152 2.39 -4.45 25.61
C VAL A 152 1.80 -5.71 26.24
N LYS A 153 1.42 -5.61 27.52
CA LYS A 153 0.96 -6.75 28.34
C LYS A 153 -0.17 -7.56 27.68
N ALA A 154 -1.08 -6.88 26.98
CA ALA A 154 -2.21 -7.53 26.28
C ALA A 154 -1.77 -8.52 25.19
N ASN A 155 -0.54 -8.39 24.67
CA ASN A 155 -0.01 -9.21 23.57
C ASN A 155 1.12 -10.15 24.01
N VAL A 156 1.38 -10.29 25.31
CA VAL A 156 2.37 -11.26 25.81
C VAL A 156 1.95 -12.68 25.41
N GLY A 157 2.85 -13.40 24.76
CA GLY A 157 2.56 -14.74 24.24
C GLY A 157 1.66 -14.77 23.00
N ARG A 158 1.34 -13.61 22.41
CA ARG A 158 0.48 -13.47 21.23
C ARG A 158 1.25 -12.84 20.06
N GLY A 159 0.74 -13.02 18.85
CA GLY A 159 1.24 -12.38 17.64
C GLY A 159 0.13 -12.20 16.62
N CYS A 160 0.42 -11.53 15.51
CA CYS A 160 -0.48 -11.46 14.37
C CYS A 160 0.22 -11.87 13.08
N LEU A 161 -0.59 -12.32 12.11
CA LEU A 161 -0.16 -12.59 10.75
C LEU A 161 -0.36 -11.34 9.91
N LYS A 162 0.65 -11.01 9.10
CA LYS A 162 0.59 -9.90 8.16
C LYS A 162 1.11 -10.37 6.81
N ARG A 163 0.46 -9.94 5.71
CA ARG A 163 0.97 -10.10 4.36
C ARG A 163 0.88 -8.77 3.64
N GLY A 164 2.02 -8.21 3.23
CA GLY A 164 2.07 -6.88 2.64
C GLY A 164 1.48 -5.82 3.59
N LEU A 165 0.45 -5.10 3.17
CA LEU A 165 -0.26 -4.15 4.03
C LEU A 165 -1.22 -4.80 5.03
N ILE A 166 -1.68 -6.01 4.71
CA ILE A 166 -2.90 -6.58 5.29
C ILE A 166 -2.56 -7.32 6.57
N VAL A 167 -3.14 -6.88 7.68
CA VAL A 167 -3.14 -7.61 8.94
C VAL A 167 -4.32 -8.58 8.92
N TYR A 168 -4.05 -9.85 9.14
CA TYR A 168 -5.05 -10.91 9.14
C TYR A 168 -5.63 -11.11 10.54
N CYS A 169 -6.84 -11.67 10.55
CA CYS A 169 -7.53 -12.16 11.73
C CYS A 169 -8.08 -13.56 11.45
N LEU A 170 -8.54 -14.23 12.50
CA LEU A 170 -9.20 -15.53 12.41
C LEU A 170 -10.68 -15.34 12.79
N GLU A 171 -11.58 -15.89 11.98
CA GLU A 171 -13.01 -15.88 12.25
C GLU A 171 -13.54 -17.31 12.36
N ASP A 172 -14.52 -17.53 13.23
CA ASP A 172 -15.09 -18.87 13.51
C ASP A 172 -15.62 -19.55 12.23
N VAL A 173 -16.15 -18.79 11.27
CA VAL A 173 -16.71 -19.32 10.01
C VAL A 173 -15.70 -20.08 9.15
N ASP A 174 -14.41 -19.71 9.24
CA ASP A 174 -13.35 -20.32 8.42
C ASP A 174 -12.71 -21.55 9.10
N ASN A 175 -13.17 -21.93 10.29
CA ASN A 175 -12.49 -22.91 11.14
C ASN A 175 -13.47 -23.93 11.72
N VAL A 176 -13.02 -25.18 11.81
CA VAL A 176 -13.86 -26.33 12.21
C VAL A 176 -14.09 -26.38 13.74
N ALA A 177 -13.28 -25.68 14.53
CA ALA A 177 -13.38 -25.67 15.98
C ALA A 177 -14.39 -24.60 16.45
N PRO A 178 -15.39 -24.95 17.28
CA PRO A 178 -16.27 -23.95 17.87
C PRO A 178 -15.49 -23.07 18.86
N GLN A 179 -15.65 -21.76 18.75
CA GLN A 179 -15.03 -20.73 19.60
C GLN A 179 -13.51 -20.74 19.57
N ILE A 180 -12.94 -20.22 18.48
CA ILE A 180 -11.50 -20.02 18.38
C ILE A 180 -11.05 -19.04 19.46
N THR A 181 -10.41 -19.57 20.50
CA THR A 181 -9.80 -18.75 21.55
C THR A 181 -8.29 -18.65 21.39
N LEU A 182 -7.63 -19.68 20.83
CA LEU A 182 -6.18 -19.74 20.67
C LEU A 182 -5.75 -20.53 19.42
N PHE A 183 -4.85 -19.96 18.64
CA PHE A 183 -4.08 -20.68 17.61
C PHE A 183 -2.60 -20.67 17.99
N PHE A 184 -2.00 -21.86 18.03
CA PHE A 184 -0.58 -22.02 18.28
C PHE A 184 0.17 -22.19 16.96
N LEU A 185 0.97 -21.18 16.61
CA LEU A 185 1.92 -21.31 15.52
C LEU A 185 3.09 -22.17 16.00
N LYS A 186 3.39 -23.25 15.27
CA LYS A 186 4.59 -24.06 15.53
C LYS A 186 5.81 -23.15 15.47
N LYS A 187 6.67 -23.20 16.49
CA LYS A 187 7.89 -22.40 16.54
C LYS A 187 8.74 -22.77 15.32
N SER A 188 8.94 -21.84 14.40
CA SER A 188 9.93 -22.01 13.33
C SER A 188 11.30 -22.08 13.98
N HIS A 189 12.07 -23.12 13.65
CA HIS A 189 13.45 -23.30 14.10
C HIS A 189 14.33 -22.15 13.64
#